data_AF-A0A961PFE1-F1
#
_entry.id   AF-A0A961PFE1-F1
#
_cell.length_a   1.000
_cell.length_b   1.000
_cell.length_c   1.000
_cell.angle_alpha   90.00
_cell.angle_beta   90.00
_cell.angle_gamma   90.00
#
_symmetry.space_group_name_H-M   'P 1'
#
loop_
_entity.id
_entity.type
_entity.pdbx_description
1 polymer ?
#
loop_
_entity_poly.entity_id
_entity_poly.type
_entity_poly.pdbx_seq_one_letter_code
_entity_poly.pdbx_strand_id
1 'polypeptide(L)'
;MSFNRRTLLGLGGSLLVLGGLGFVVLTSPWTWSATHPDRDLPSLEGADLANGRFVFVASDCATCHATPGQEDDTILGGGRSLDTQFGVFHMPNISPDKEHGIGDWTLAQFDRALREGVGPDGVWPDGQNLYPAFPYTSYQRLTGEDVRDLYAYMMTLPAETDAVPEHDLKFPYNIRRGVGVWRLAFLDGQRFEPGPVPEGADPETYHKGAYLVEGPGHCAECHSPRGLMGNVIASKRYGGGPNTDGTGWFPNITPDETGIGFWSEASIANYLHTGVNPVGRSADGDMAEVILNTSKLPFDDVQAMALYLKHVPAVHEPAPGMPEPNHTDELVMLETAIAAAPNLPISPASEIAQGAQATVVGTKDVWLDAADVDSGSEEQGKLLGGALATVTARDGDKAGLRIEGWQMTDAPSVIYQAKGQRVMMAVLSDAAADAVQRGEPETDADTGQSWVPVEITLWSDATDLNDDRGAVWSYSQDTFQKACAACHVLPQKTHFTANQWIGTMKSMRRFTSFNDDQYRLILAYLQNHSKDLNESDGGVE
;
A
#
# COMPACT_ATOMS: atom_id res chain seq x y z
N MET A 1 -69.22 17.30 -4.09
CA MET A 1 -68.70 17.26 -5.48
C MET A 1 -67.96 15.95 -5.65
N SER A 2 -68.45 14.99 -6.46
CA SER A 2 -67.67 13.80 -6.81
C SER A 2 -66.88 14.11 -8.09
N PHE A 3 -65.55 14.05 -8.00
CA PHE A 3 -64.71 14.20 -9.19
C PHE A 3 -64.78 12.91 -10.02
N ASN A 4 -65.05 13.04 -11.32
CA ASN A 4 -65.02 11.91 -12.24
C ASN A 4 -63.58 11.36 -12.33
N ARG A 5 -63.41 10.04 -12.48
CA ARG A 5 -62.13 9.34 -12.67
C ARG A 5 -61.23 10.00 -13.72
N ARG A 6 -61.78 10.57 -14.80
CA ARG A 6 -61.02 11.34 -15.80
C ARG A 6 -60.40 12.62 -15.23
N THR A 7 -61.11 13.33 -14.36
CA THR A 7 -60.61 14.53 -13.68
C THR A 7 -59.54 14.18 -12.65
N LEU A 8 -59.72 13.08 -11.89
CA LEU A 8 -58.70 12.59 -10.96
C LEU A 8 -57.42 12.13 -11.67
N LEU A 9 -57.55 11.41 -12.80
CA LEU A 9 -56.41 11.03 -13.64
C LEU A 9 -55.73 12.25 -14.29
N GLY A 10 -56.50 13.24 -14.74
CA GLY A 10 -55.97 14.49 -15.27
C GLY A 10 -55.23 15.33 -14.22
N LEU A 11 -55.75 15.41 -13.00
CA LEU A 11 -55.09 16.07 -11.87
C LEU A 11 -53.82 15.32 -11.44
N GLY A 12 -53.87 13.99 -11.37
CA GLY A 12 -52.71 13.15 -11.07
C GLY A 12 -51.60 13.29 -12.13
N GLY A 13 -51.97 13.26 -13.41
CA GLY A 13 -51.01 13.49 -14.51
C GLY A 13 -50.40 14.89 -14.48
N SER A 14 -51.21 15.92 -14.18
CA SER A 14 -50.72 17.30 -14.06
C SER A 14 -49.74 17.46 -12.89
N LEU A 15 -50.03 16.84 -11.74
CA LEU A 15 -49.13 16.84 -10.58
C LEU A 15 -47.81 16.12 -10.88
N LEU A 16 -47.83 15.01 -11.62
CA LEU A 16 -46.60 14.31 -12.04
C LEU A 16 -45.76 15.16 -12.99
N VAL A 17 -46.39 15.85 -13.95
CA VAL A 17 -45.70 16.75 -14.88
C VAL A 17 -45.09 17.94 -14.14
N LEU A 18 -45.86 18.58 -13.24
CA LEU A 18 -45.37 19.68 -12.42
C LEU A 18 -44.26 19.24 -11.48
N GLY A 19 -44.38 18.05 -10.87
CA GLY A 19 -43.33 17.48 -10.03
C GLY A 19 -42.07 17.16 -10.82
N GLY A 20 -42.20 16.60 -12.03
CA GLY A 20 -41.08 16.35 -12.93
C GLY A 20 -40.38 17.62 -13.39
N LEU A 21 -41.14 18.65 -13.80
CA LEU A 21 -40.60 19.96 -14.16
C LEU A 21 -39.92 20.63 -12.96
N GLY A 22 -40.54 20.57 -11.77
CA GLY A 22 -39.96 21.07 -10.53
C GLY A 22 -38.65 20.38 -10.19
N PHE A 23 -38.59 19.05 -10.30
CA PHE A 23 -37.37 18.28 -10.11
C PHE A 23 -36.28 18.69 -11.11
N VAL A 24 -36.62 18.81 -12.40
CA VAL A 24 -35.67 19.25 -13.42
C VAL A 24 -35.14 20.64 -13.06
N VAL A 25 -36.00 21.62 -12.80
CA VAL A 25 -35.55 22.98 -12.47
C VAL A 25 -34.69 22.99 -11.20
N LEU A 26 -35.14 22.37 -10.11
CA LEU A 26 -34.42 22.38 -8.83
C LEU A 26 -33.02 21.74 -8.94
N THR A 27 -32.88 20.67 -9.71
CA THR A 27 -31.61 19.94 -9.88
C THR A 27 -30.72 20.50 -11.00
N SER A 28 -31.09 21.65 -11.57
CA SER A 28 -30.30 22.29 -12.63
C SER A 28 -29.07 23.02 -12.08
N PRO A 29 -27.95 23.03 -12.84
CA PRO A 29 -26.83 23.92 -12.57
C PRO A 29 -27.23 25.39 -12.42
N TRP A 30 -28.20 25.85 -13.21
CA TRP A 30 -28.73 27.22 -13.13
C TRP A 30 -29.34 27.54 -11.76
N THR A 31 -30.21 26.67 -11.22
CA THR A 31 -30.83 26.91 -9.91
C THR A 31 -29.79 26.98 -8.80
N TRP A 32 -28.76 26.13 -8.87
CA TRP A 32 -27.63 26.20 -7.96
C TRP A 32 -26.94 27.56 -8.03
N SER A 33 -26.56 27.99 -9.24
CA SER A 33 -25.87 29.28 -9.47
C SER A 33 -26.72 30.47 -9.02
N ALA A 34 -28.03 30.42 -9.25
CA ALA A 34 -28.96 31.49 -8.88
C ALA A 34 -29.24 31.60 -7.37
N THR A 35 -28.92 30.57 -6.59
CA THR A 35 -29.21 30.51 -5.14
C THR A 35 -27.96 30.67 -4.27
N HIS A 36 -26.78 30.74 -4.87
CA HIS A 36 -25.50 30.92 -4.17
C HIS A 36 -24.87 32.26 -4.54
N PRO A 37 -24.02 32.84 -3.68
CA PRO A 37 -23.33 34.08 -3.97
C PRO A 37 -22.39 33.93 -5.18
N ASP A 38 -22.33 34.97 -6.02
CA ASP A 38 -21.34 35.07 -7.09
C ASP A 38 -19.93 34.84 -6.53
N ARG A 39 -19.06 34.15 -7.29
CA ARG A 39 -17.67 33.92 -6.91
C ARG A 39 -16.77 34.99 -7.50
N ASP A 40 -15.77 35.40 -6.73
CA ASP A 40 -14.71 36.24 -7.29
C ASP A 40 -13.86 35.42 -8.26
N LEU A 41 -13.59 36.01 -9.42
CA LEU A 41 -12.82 35.42 -10.51
C LEU A 41 -12.15 36.54 -11.30
N PRO A 42 -10.89 36.85 -10.99
CA PRO A 42 -10.13 37.84 -11.73
C PRO A 42 -9.95 37.46 -13.20
N SER A 43 -9.78 38.45 -14.08
CA SER A 43 -9.49 38.21 -15.50
C SER A 43 -8.17 37.47 -15.69
N LEU A 44 -8.01 36.77 -16.82
CA LEU A 44 -6.75 36.11 -17.19
C LEU A 44 -5.54 37.06 -17.32
N GLU A 45 -5.78 38.35 -17.52
CA GLU A 45 -4.71 39.35 -17.50
C GLU A 45 -4.05 39.39 -16.11
N GLY A 46 -2.72 39.25 -16.08
CA GLY A 46 -1.93 39.24 -14.84
C GLY A 46 -1.85 37.88 -14.13
N ALA A 47 -2.21 36.78 -14.80
CA ALA A 47 -2.05 35.44 -14.24
C ALA A 47 -0.58 35.10 -13.93
N ASP A 48 -0.34 34.49 -12.77
CA ASP A 48 0.98 34.02 -12.33
C ASP A 48 1.12 32.52 -12.59
N LEU A 49 1.92 32.15 -13.60
CA LEU A 49 2.14 30.75 -13.96
C LEU A 49 2.91 29.97 -12.89
N ALA A 50 3.73 30.64 -12.06
CA ALA A 50 4.44 29.98 -10.97
C ALA A 50 3.45 29.59 -9.85
N ASN A 51 2.52 30.48 -9.51
CA ASN A 51 1.41 30.16 -8.62
C ASN A 51 0.51 29.07 -9.24
N GLY A 52 0.20 29.16 -10.53
CA GLY A 52 -0.59 28.14 -11.24
C GLY A 52 0.03 26.75 -11.18
N ARG A 53 1.35 26.66 -11.35
CA ARG A 53 2.11 25.41 -11.15
C ARG A 53 2.04 24.92 -9.70
N PHE A 54 2.16 25.83 -8.74
CA PHE A 54 2.04 25.49 -7.32
C PHE A 54 0.67 24.89 -7.02
N VAL A 55 -0.42 25.54 -7.45
CA VAL A 55 -1.80 25.07 -7.25
C VAL A 55 -2.02 23.73 -7.97
N PHE A 56 -1.46 23.55 -9.18
CA PHE A 56 -1.54 22.28 -9.92
C PHE A 56 -0.92 21.12 -9.14
N VAL A 57 0.25 21.33 -8.53
CA VAL A 57 0.92 20.32 -7.70
C VAL A 57 0.16 20.11 -6.39
N ALA A 58 -0.23 21.19 -5.69
CA ALA A 58 -0.96 21.10 -4.43
C ALA A 58 -2.35 20.45 -4.59
N SER A 59 -2.96 20.59 -5.77
CA SER A 59 -4.25 20.00 -6.12
C SER A 59 -4.13 18.59 -6.69
N ASP A 60 -2.93 18.02 -6.79
CA ASP A 60 -2.72 16.63 -7.18
C ASP A 60 -3.32 16.28 -8.58
N CYS A 61 -3.39 17.24 -9.50
CA CYS A 61 -4.13 17.07 -10.76
C CYS A 61 -3.56 15.92 -11.61
N ALA A 62 -2.23 15.80 -11.67
CA ALA A 62 -1.54 14.80 -12.47
C ALA A 62 -1.82 13.36 -12.01
N THR A 63 -2.01 13.14 -10.70
CA THR A 63 -2.25 11.80 -10.14
C THR A 63 -3.47 11.13 -10.76
N CYS A 64 -4.51 11.91 -11.05
CA CYS A 64 -5.70 11.39 -11.73
C CYS A 64 -5.65 11.52 -13.26
N HIS A 65 -5.06 12.59 -13.79
CA HIS A 65 -5.23 12.98 -15.19
C HIS A 65 -4.02 12.76 -16.09
N ALA A 66 -2.84 12.45 -15.55
CA ALA A 66 -1.70 12.10 -16.39
C ALA A 66 -2.00 10.83 -17.20
N THR A 67 -1.57 10.81 -18.46
CA THR A 67 -1.75 9.66 -19.35
C THR A 67 -1.00 8.44 -18.79
N PRO A 68 -1.69 7.31 -18.50
CA PRO A 68 -1.06 6.13 -17.94
C PRO A 68 0.11 5.61 -18.80
N GLY A 69 1.23 5.28 -18.15
CA GLY A 69 2.41 4.72 -18.82
C GLY A 69 3.36 5.76 -19.44
N GLN A 70 3.08 7.05 -19.30
CA GLN A 70 4.01 8.13 -19.65
C GLN A 70 4.87 8.52 -18.44
N GLU A 71 6.11 8.95 -18.67
CA GLU A 71 7.00 9.46 -17.61
C GLU A 71 6.69 10.93 -17.23
N ASP A 72 6.13 11.70 -18.16
CA ASP A 72 5.83 13.13 -17.97
C ASP A 72 4.42 13.32 -17.37
N ASP A 73 4.39 13.76 -16.11
CA ASP A 73 3.17 14.00 -15.32
C ASP A 73 2.38 15.24 -15.79
N THR A 74 2.88 15.98 -16.79
CA THR A 74 2.20 17.14 -17.40
C THR A 74 1.40 16.81 -18.66
N ILE A 75 1.48 15.58 -19.17
CA ILE A 75 0.64 15.11 -20.29
C ILE A 75 -0.70 14.64 -19.73
N LEU A 76 -1.69 15.54 -19.75
CA LEU A 76 -2.98 15.35 -19.05
C LEU A 76 -4.07 14.68 -19.92
N GLY A 77 -3.75 13.59 -20.60
CA GLY A 77 -4.67 12.87 -21.49
C GLY A 77 -5.75 12.06 -20.78
N GLY A 78 -5.67 11.89 -19.46
CA GLY A 78 -6.61 11.07 -18.70
C GLY A 78 -6.47 9.57 -18.98
N GLY A 79 -7.55 8.82 -18.73
CA GLY A 79 -7.61 7.39 -19.03
C GLY A 79 -7.34 6.47 -17.83
N ARG A 80 -6.86 7.00 -16.70
CA ARG A 80 -6.90 6.28 -15.42
C ARG A 80 -8.35 5.94 -15.07
N SER A 81 -8.56 4.79 -14.46
CA SER A 81 -9.90 4.31 -14.07
C SER A 81 -9.98 4.13 -12.56
N LEU A 82 -11.10 4.54 -11.97
CA LEU A 82 -11.43 4.37 -10.57
C LEU A 82 -12.65 3.45 -10.47
N ASP A 83 -12.42 2.22 -10.01
CA ASP A 83 -13.51 1.29 -9.72
C ASP A 83 -14.09 1.59 -8.35
N THR A 84 -15.41 1.70 -8.29
CA THR A 84 -16.15 2.06 -7.09
C THR A 84 -17.42 1.23 -6.97
N GLN A 85 -18.03 1.28 -5.79
CA GLN A 85 -19.37 0.71 -5.61
C GLN A 85 -20.41 1.23 -6.62
N PHE A 86 -20.24 2.46 -7.14
CA PHE A 86 -21.14 3.11 -8.08
C PHE A 86 -20.91 2.72 -9.56
N GLY A 87 -19.80 2.05 -9.84
CA GLY A 87 -19.31 1.73 -11.19
C GLY A 87 -17.92 2.32 -11.44
N VAL A 88 -17.48 2.29 -12.69
CA VAL A 88 -16.14 2.69 -13.10
C VAL A 88 -16.14 4.13 -13.60
N PHE A 89 -15.36 4.98 -12.94
CA PHE A 89 -15.08 6.33 -13.42
C PHE A 89 -13.80 6.33 -14.25
N HIS A 90 -13.89 6.70 -15.52
CA HIS A 90 -12.73 7.04 -16.34
C HIS A 90 -12.39 8.53 -16.20
N MET A 91 -11.13 8.85 -15.89
CA MET A 91 -10.67 10.22 -15.71
C MET A 91 -10.55 10.91 -17.07
N PRO A 92 -11.18 12.09 -17.26
CA PRO A 92 -11.20 12.77 -18.55
C PRO A 92 -9.82 13.33 -18.94
N ASN A 93 -9.62 13.52 -20.24
CA ASN A 93 -8.54 14.34 -20.77
C ASN A 93 -8.80 15.80 -20.37
N ILE A 94 -7.84 16.41 -19.66
CA ILE A 94 -7.90 17.83 -19.23
C ILE A 94 -6.74 18.63 -19.80
N SER A 95 -6.11 18.13 -20.87
CA SER A 95 -5.07 18.84 -21.60
C SER A 95 -5.65 20.05 -22.36
N PRO A 96 -4.81 20.96 -22.89
CA PRO A 96 -5.25 22.07 -23.73
C PRO A 96 -5.77 21.67 -25.12
N ASP A 97 -5.94 20.37 -25.39
CA ASP A 97 -6.56 19.92 -26.63
C ASP A 97 -8.01 20.44 -26.74
N LYS A 98 -8.41 20.82 -27.97
CA LYS A 98 -9.69 21.47 -28.22
C LYS A 98 -10.84 20.51 -28.45
N GLU A 99 -10.56 19.27 -28.85
CA GLU A 99 -11.58 18.30 -29.21
C GLU A 99 -11.91 17.37 -28.04
N HIS A 100 -10.87 16.87 -27.36
CA HIS A 100 -10.98 15.90 -26.28
C HIS A 100 -10.61 16.48 -24.91
N GLY A 101 -9.91 17.61 -24.87
CA GLY A 101 -9.48 18.30 -23.64
C GLY A 101 -10.33 19.51 -23.26
N ILE A 102 -9.72 20.42 -22.48
CA ILE A 102 -10.35 21.67 -22.03
C ILE A 102 -9.98 22.89 -22.88
N GLY A 103 -9.37 22.68 -24.05
CA GLY A 103 -8.76 23.74 -24.86
C GLY A 103 -9.70 24.87 -25.31
N ASP A 104 -10.99 24.56 -25.47
CA ASP A 104 -12.04 25.52 -25.84
C ASP A 104 -12.84 26.05 -24.63
N TRP A 105 -12.50 25.61 -23.41
CA TRP A 105 -13.15 26.10 -22.20
C TRP A 105 -12.66 27.51 -21.88
N THR A 106 -13.59 28.39 -21.56
CA THR A 106 -13.27 29.69 -20.96
C THR A 106 -12.86 29.55 -19.49
N LEU A 107 -12.14 30.54 -18.94
CA LEU A 107 -11.83 30.58 -17.51
C LEU A 107 -13.08 30.42 -16.63
N ALA A 108 -14.21 31.04 -17.01
CA ALA A 108 -15.46 30.92 -16.27
C ALA A 108 -16.06 29.50 -16.32
N GLN A 109 -15.91 28.78 -17.43
CA GLN A 109 -16.35 27.38 -17.53
C GLN A 109 -15.45 26.47 -16.70
N PHE A 110 -14.14 26.68 -16.74
CA PHE A 110 -13.19 25.97 -15.89
C PHE A 110 -13.48 26.20 -14.40
N ASP A 111 -13.73 27.45 -14.02
CA ASP A 111 -14.09 27.83 -12.66
C ASP A 111 -15.35 27.11 -12.15
N ARG A 112 -16.41 27.11 -12.97
CA ARG A 112 -17.67 26.41 -12.64
C ARG A 112 -17.48 24.90 -12.55
N ALA A 113 -16.64 24.32 -13.40
CA ALA A 113 -16.31 22.89 -13.29
C ALA A 113 -15.62 22.62 -11.95
N LEU A 114 -14.56 23.36 -11.65
CA LEU A 114 -13.68 23.12 -10.51
C LEU A 114 -14.34 23.43 -9.16
N ARG A 115 -15.00 24.58 -9.02
CA ARG A 115 -15.57 25.05 -7.75
C ARG A 115 -17.06 24.77 -7.59
N GLU A 116 -17.77 24.42 -8.66
CA GLU A 116 -19.22 24.12 -8.57
C GLU A 116 -19.56 22.71 -9.05
N GLY A 117 -18.67 22.01 -9.74
CA GLY A 117 -18.98 20.71 -10.34
C GLY A 117 -19.91 20.84 -11.55
N VAL A 118 -19.73 21.87 -12.38
CA VAL A 118 -20.54 22.09 -13.60
C VAL A 118 -19.66 22.20 -14.84
N GLY A 119 -19.73 21.20 -15.71
CA GLY A 119 -19.05 21.22 -17.01
C GLY A 119 -19.82 22.02 -18.06
N PRO A 120 -19.15 22.51 -19.12
CA PRO A 120 -19.77 23.31 -20.17
C PRO A 120 -20.70 22.51 -21.09
N ASP A 121 -20.50 21.19 -21.18
CA ASP A 121 -21.35 20.32 -21.99
C ASP A 121 -22.76 20.21 -21.41
N GLY A 122 -23.73 19.86 -22.24
CA GLY A 122 -25.09 19.58 -21.79
C GLY A 122 -26.15 20.01 -22.79
N VAL A 123 -27.37 19.54 -22.58
CA VAL A 123 -28.53 19.89 -23.43
C VAL A 123 -28.99 21.33 -23.19
N TRP A 124 -28.63 21.90 -22.03
CA TRP A 124 -29.04 23.22 -21.61
C TRP A 124 -27.85 24.19 -21.59
N PRO A 125 -28.06 25.48 -21.85
CA PRO A 125 -26.98 26.48 -21.89
C PRO A 125 -26.23 26.66 -20.56
N ASP A 126 -26.77 26.16 -19.44
CA ASP A 126 -26.18 26.28 -18.11
C ASP A 126 -25.15 25.18 -17.78
N GLY A 127 -25.02 24.17 -18.64
CA GLY A 127 -24.05 23.08 -18.53
C GLY A 127 -24.61 21.78 -17.92
N GLN A 128 -23.71 20.89 -17.50
CA GLN A 128 -24.04 19.59 -16.92
C GLN A 128 -23.40 19.41 -15.54
N ASN A 129 -24.11 18.76 -14.61
CA ASN A 129 -23.52 18.38 -13.33
C ASN A 129 -22.41 17.35 -13.56
N LEU A 130 -21.23 17.59 -12.99
CA LEU A 130 -20.11 16.64 -12.95
C LEU A 130 -20.28 15.69 -11.76
N TYR A 131 -19.80 14.45 -11.88
CA TYR A 131 -19.87 13.49 -10.79
C TYR A 131 -18.93 13.92 -9.64
N PRO A 132 -19.33 13.73 -8.37
CA PRO A 132 -18.56 14.15 -7.20
C PRO A 132 -17.27 13.32 -6.96
N ALA A 133 -16.97 12.35 -7.82
CA ALA A 133 -15.63 11.77 -7.91
C ALA A 133 -14.58 12.84 -8.31
N PHE A 134 -15.01 13.90 -9.00
CA PHE A 134 -14.24 15.13 -9.11
C PHE A 134 -14.41 15.94 -7.81
N PRO A 135 -13.35 16.22 -7.03
CA PRO A 135 -13.48 16.71 -5.65
C PRO A 135 -13.78 18.23 -5.56
N TYR A 136 -14.79 18.68 -6.30
CA TYR A 136 -15.26 20.08 -6.29
C TYR A 136 -15.80 20.51 -4.92
N THR A 137 -16.19 19.58 -4.05
CA THR A 137 -16.51 19.84 -2.63
C THR A 137 -15.32 20.34 -1.81
N SER A 138 -14.11 20.03 -2.28
CA SER A 138 -12.87 20.54 -1.71
C SER A 138 -12.38 21.76 -2.48
N TYR A 139 -12.31 21.68 -3.81
CA TYR A 139 -11.84 22.78 -4.65
C TYR A 139 -12.68 24.05 -4.60
N GLN A 140 -13.94 24.00 -4.17
CA GLN A 140 -14.73 25.22 -3.93
C GLN A 140 -14.03 26.22 -2.99
N ARG A 141 -13.09 25.77 -2.16
CA ARG A 141 -12.28 26.61 -1.27
C ARG A 141 -11.21 27.42 -2.00
N LEU A 142 -10.82 27.05 -3.23
CA LEU A 142 -9.83 27.77 -4.02
C LEU A 142 -10.21 29.24 -4.24
N THR A 143 -9.22 30.11 -4.10
CA THR A 143 -9.37 31.54 -4.39
C THR A 143 -9.57 31.77 -5.90
N GLY A 144 -10.18 32.89 -6.29
CA GLY A 144 -10.32 33.22 -7.71
C GLY A 144 -8.97 33.39 -8.41
N GLU A 145 -7.96 33.90 -7.70
CA GLU A 145 -6.59 34.05 -8.21
C GLU A 145 -5.95 32.68 -8.46
N ASP A 146 -6.08 31.74 -7.54
CA ASP A 146 -5.55 30.38 -7.71
C ASP A 146 -6.23 29.65 -8.86
N VAL A 147 -7.54 29.81 -9.05
CA VAL A 147 -8.25 29.24 -10.20
C VAL A 147 -7.77 29.87 -11.52
N ARG A 148 -7.62 31.19 -11.58
CA ARG A 148 -7.10 31.91 -12.75
C ARG A 148 -5.70 31.42 -13.12
N ASP A 149 -4.82 31.36 -12.13
CA ASP A 149 -3.42 31.01 -12.30
C ASP A 149 -3.26 29.53 -12.69
N LEU A 150 -4.02 28.64 -12.04
CA LEU A 150 -4.08 27.22 -12.38
C LEU A 150 -4.53 27.02 -13.83
N TYR A 151 -5.63 27.65 -14.24
CA TYR A 151 -6.10 27.57 -15.62
C TYR A 151 -5.05 28.09 -16.60
N ALA A 152 -4.46 29.26 -16.32
CA ALA A 152 -3.43 29.84 -17.18
C ALA A 152 -2.22 28.90 -17.33
N TYR A 153 -1.76 28.28 -16.23
CA TYR A 153 -0.68 27.29 -16.25
C TYR A 153 -1.06 26.03 -17.04
N MET A 154 -2.23 25.44 -16.78
CA MET A 154 -2.70 24.24 -17.49
C MET A 154 -2.77 24.48 -19.00
N MET A 155 -3.20 25.66 -19.43
CA MET A 155 -3.26 26.05 -20.84
C MET A 155 -1.88 26.19 -21.52
N THR A 156 -0.77 26.13 -20.76
CA THR A 156 0.59 26.07 -21.32
C THR A 156 1.14 24.66 -21.51
N LEU A 157 0.45 23.64 -20.96
CA LEU A 157 0.91 22.25 -20.98
C LEU A 157 0.73 21.59 -22.36
N PRO A 158 1.37 20.45 -22.62
CA PRO A 158 1.16 19.71 -23.87
C PRO A 158 -0.31 19.33 -24.07
N ALA A 159 -0.81 19.55 -25.27
CA ALA A 159 -2.11 19.02 -25.70
C ALA A 159 -1.97 17.52 -25.98
N GLU A 160 -2.95 16.74 -25.55
CA GLU A 160 -3.08 15.30 -25.81
C GLU A 160 -4.38 15.06 -26.57
N THR A 161 -4.30 14.35 -27.68
CA THR A 161 -5.42 14.14 -28.61
C THR A 161 -6.17 12.84 -28.36
N ASP A 162 -5.68 11.99 -27.46
CA ASP A 162 -6.35 10.74 -27.15
C ASP A 162 -7.71 10.98 -26.45
N ALA A 163 -8.73 10.29 -26.98
CA ALA A 163 -10.04 10.23 -26.37
C ALA A 163 -10.08 9.13 -25.30
N VAL A 164 -10.75 9.41 -24.18
CA VAL A 164 -10.94 8.43 -23.11
C VAL A 164 -12.38 7.90 -23.09
N PRO A 165 -12.61 6.67 -22.62
CA PRO A 165 -13.97 6.13 -22.49
C PRO A 165 -14.85 6.99 -21.58
N GLU A 166 -16.17 7.00 -21.85
CA GLU A 166 -17.15 7.53 -20.91
C GLU A 166 -17.27 6.63 -19.67
N HIS A 167 -17.66 7.21 -18.52
CA HIS A 167 -17.88 6.44 -17.28
C HIS A 167 -18.88 5.30 -17.46
N ASP A 168 -18.55 4.12 -16.93
CA ASP A 168 -19.44 2.95 -16.88
C ASP A 168 -20.08 2.82 -15.48
N LEU A 169 -21.15 3.59 -15.27
CA LEU A 169 -21.83 3.66 -13.98
C LEU A 169 -23.08 2.79 -13.92
N LYS A 170 -23.31 2.19 -12.75
CA LYS A 170 -24.48 1.35 -12.48
C LYS A 170 -25.73 2.23 -12.39
N PHE A 171 -26.87 1.70 -12.82
CA PHE A 171 -28.16 2.35 -12.55
C PHE A 171 -28.41 2.41 -11.03
N PRO A 172 -28.91 3.54 -10.48
CA PRO A 172 -29.36 4.76 -11.17
C PRO A 172 -28.30 5.86 -11.31
N TYR A 173 -27.04 5.61 -10.94
CA TYR A 173 -25.96 6.60 -10.90
C TYR A 173 -25.54 7.11 -12.27
N ASN A 174 -25.80 6.36 -13.34
CA ASN A 174 -25.63 6.81 -14.73
C ASN A 174 -26.60 7.93 -15.14
N ILE A 175 -27.64 8.22 -14.35
CA ILE A 175 -28.56 9.33 -14.61
C ILE A 175 -27.95 10.62 -14.05
N ARG A 176 -27.24 11.36 -14.90
CA ARG A 176 -26.52 12.60 -14.54
C ARG A 176 -27.38 13.63 -13.78
N ARG A 177 -28.69 13.69 -14.06
CA ARG A 177 -29.59 14.63 -13.36
C ARG A 177 -29.76 14.32 -11.87
N GLY A 178 -29.60 13.05 -11.47
CA GLY A 178 -29.60 12.64 -10.07
C GLY A 178 -28.49 13.30 -9.26
N VAL A 179 -27.37 13.67 -9.89
CA VAL A 179 -26.27 14.40 -9.25
C VAL A 179 -26.71 15.78 -8.77
N GLY A 180 -27.70 16.42 -9.40
CA GLY A 180 -28.22 17.69 -8.91
C GLY A 180 -28.88 17.57 -7.53
N VAL A 181 -29.48 16.41 -7.20
CA VAL A 181 -29.97 16.14 -5.85
C VAL A 181 -28.82 16.01 -4.86
N TRP A 182 -27.75 15.32 -5.28
CA TRP A 182 -26.54 15.17 -4.48
C TRP A 182 -25.90 16.55 -4.17
N ARG A 183 -25.76 17.41 -5.19
CA ARG A 183 -25.22 18.76 -5.02
C ARG A 183 -26.03 19.60 -4.03
N LEU A 184 -27.36 19.61 -4.15
CA LEU A 184 -28.24 20.32 -3.21
C LEU A 184 -28.11 19.82 -1.76
N ALA A 185 -27.70 18.57 -1.55
CA ALA A 185 -27.57 17.98 -0.22
C ALA A 185 -26.18 18.12 0.40
N PHE A 186 -25.12 18.12 -0.42
CA PHE A 186 -23.74 17.92 0.06
C PHE A 186 -22.71 18.95 -0.44
N LEU A 187 -23.04 19.76 -1.44
CA LEU A 187 -22.26 20.93 -1.78
C LEU A 187 -22.82 22.10 -0.95
N ASP A 188 -21.97 22.87 -0.26
CA ASP A 188 -22.40 23.99 0.59
C ASP A 188 -22.13 25.36 -0.06
N GLY A 189 -21.37 25.37 -1.16
CA GLY A 189 -21.01 26.55 -1.93
C GLY A 189 -20.08 27.51 -1.18
N GLN A 190 -19.59 27.13 0.01
CA GLN A 190 -18.81 28.02 0.85
C GLN A 190 -17.41 28.22 0.27
N ARG A 191 -16.87 29.43 0.48
CA ARG A 191 -15.47 29.73 0.19
C ARG A 191 -14.61 29.30 1.37
N PHE A 192 -13.29 29.30 1.18
CA PHE A 192 -12.41 29.20 2.33
C PHE A 192 -12.60 30.42 3.24
N GLU A 193 -13.00 30.17 4.48
CA GLU A 193 -13.07 31.19 5.52
C GLU A 193 -12.17 30.78 6.67
N PRO A 194 -11.22 31.64 7.10
CA PRO A 194 -10.36 31.34 8.23
C PRO A 194 -11.15 31.04 9.51
N GLY A 195 -10.98 29.82 10.02
CA GLY A 195 -11.62 29.36 11.26
C GLY A 195 -10.90 29.84 12.53
N PRO A 196 -11.41 29.45 13.72
CA PRO A 196 -10.71 29.69 14.98
C PRO A 196 -9.34 29.00 14.99
N VAL A 197 -8.34 29.68 15.54
CA VAL A 197 -6.96 29.20 15.66
C VAL A 197 -6.75 28.58 17.05
N PRO A 198 -6.14 27.39 17.16
CA PRO A 198 -5.77 26.79 18.43
C PRO A 198 -4.87 27.71 19.28
N GLU A 199 -4.98 27.61 20.60
CA GLU A 199 -4.11 28.36 21.51
C GLU A 199 -2.63 27.98 21.27
N GLY A 200 -1.79 28.98 21.06
CA GLY A 200 -0.35 28.80 20.82
C GLY A 200 0.05 28.51 19.38
N ALA A 201 -0.91 28.29 18.46
CA ALA A 201 -0.62 28.19 17.03
C ALA A 201 -0.51 29.58 16.38
N ASP A 202 0.38 29.71 15.40
CA ASP A 202 0.47 30.92 14.57
C ASP A 202 -0.75 30.99 13.63
N PRO A 203 -1.55 32.08 13.67
CA PRO A 203 -2.77 32.20 12.86
C PRO A 203 -2.53 32.06 11.35
N GLU A 204 -1.51 32.73 10.82
CA GLU A 204 -1.23 32.74 9.37
C GLU A 204 -0.85 31.34 8.88
N THR A 205 0.07 30.69 9.60
CA THR A 205 0.51 29.33 9.30
C THR A 205 -0.65 28.34 9.43
N TYR A 206 -1.46 28.44 10.48
CA TYR A 206 -2.61 27.56 10.68
C TYR A 206 -3.66 27.71 9.57
N HIS A 207 -4.01 28.94 9.20
CA HIS A 207 -4.97 29.21 8.13
C HIS A 207 -4.45 28.77 6.76
N LYS A 208 -3.15 28.94 6.50
CA LYS A 208 -2.52 28.41 5.29
C LYS A 208 -2.60 26.88 5.24
N GLY A 209 -2.33 26.21 6.35
CA GLY A 209 -2.47 24.77 6.49
C GLY A 209 -3.90 24.29 6.25
N ALA A 210 -4.86 24.98 6.88
CA ALA A 210 -6.28 24.71 6.68
C ALA A 210 -6.67 24.87 5.21
N TYR A 211 -6.22 25.95 4.55
CA TYR A 211 -6.49 26.18 3.13
C TYR A 211 -5.96 25.03 2.27
N LEU A 212 -4.69 24.66 2.45
CA LEU A 212 -4.03 23.61 1.67
C LEU A 212 -4.64 22.22 1.89
N VAL A 213 -4.99 21.86 3.13
CA VAL A 213 -5.54 20.53 3.46
C VAL A 213 -7.02 20.42 3.06
N GLU A 214 -7.81 21.48 3.26
CA GLU A 214 -9.25 21.45 3.00
C GLU A 214 -9.59 21.75 1.53
N GLY A 215 -8.76 22.56 0.86
CA GLY A 215 -8.95 23.00 -0.52
C GLY A 215 -8.15 22.19 -1.52
N PRO A 216 -6.98 22.69 -1.99
CA PRO A 216 -6.15 22.01 -2.99
C PRO A 216 -5.86 20.54 -2.65
N GLY A 217 -5.34 20.25 -1.46
CA GLY A 217 -4.89 18.90 -1.10
C GLY A 217 -6.01 17.90 -0.82
N HIS A 218 -7.27 18.36 -0.75
CA HIS A 218 -8.50 17.55 -0.65
C HIS A 218 -8.42 16.31 0.26
N CYS A 219 -7.63 16.37 1.34
CA CYS A 219 -7.18 15.16 2.05
C CYS A 219 -8.35 14.38 2.66
N ALA A 220 -9.46 15.07 2.94
CA ALA A 220 -10.69 14.49 3.46
C ALA A 220 -11.38 13.52 2.48
N GLU A 221 -11.09 13.62 1.18
CA GLU A 221 -11.73 12.79 0.16
C GLU A 221 -11.29 11.32 0.26
N CYS A 222 -10.05 11.06 0.68
CA CYS A 222 -9.58 9.70 0.97
C CYS A 222 -9.64 9.39 2.47
N HIS A 223 -9.21 10.32 3.33
CA HIS A 223 -9.10 10.05 4.76
C HIS A 223 -10.40 10.24 5.56
N SER A 224 -11.59 10.13 4.94
CA SER A 224 -12.85 10.19 5.67
C SER A 224 -13.79 9.06 5.27
N PRO A 225 -14.63 8.56 6.19
CA PRO A 225 -15.60 7.54 5.82
C PRO A 225 -16.70 8.17 4.97
N ARG A 226 -17.18 7.39 4.00
CA ARG A 226 -18.22 7.82 3.06
C ARG A 226 -19.59 7.20 3.41
N GLY A 227 -20.63 8.00 3.26
CA GLY A 227 -22.02 7.55 3.39
C GLY A 227 -22.51 6.77 2.17
N LEU A 228 -23.77 6.32 2.21
CA LEU A 228 -24.39 5.56 1.12
C LEU A 228 -24.38 6.28 -0.23
N MET A 229 -24.45 7.62 -0.21
CA MET A 229 -24.43 8.46 -1.40
C MET A 229 -23.02 8.88 -1.82
N GLY A 230 -21.97 8.29 -1.23
CA GLY A 230 -20.58 8.62 -1.50
C GLY A 230 -20.12 9.95 -0.92
N ASN A 231 -20.94 10.66 -0.15
CA ASN A 231 -20.55 11.89 0.53
C ASN A 231 -19.64 11.61 1.73
N VAL A 232 -18.71 12.52 2.04
CA VAL A 232 -17.97 12.50 3.30
C VAL A 232 -18.94 12.66 4.47
N ILE A 233 -18.78 11.83 5.51
CA ILE A 233 -19.54 11.96 6.75
C ILE A 233 -18.88 13.06 7.59
N ALA A 234 -19.50 14.24 7.63
CA ALA A 234 -18.91 15.44 8.23
C ALA A 234 -18.43 15.26 9.68
N SER A 235 -19.17 14.50 10.50
CA SER A 235 -18.81 14.24 11.90
C SER A 235 -17.61 13.32 12.10
N LYS A 236 -17.15 12.64 11.04
CA LYS A 236 -16.02 11.70 11.03
C LYS A 236 -14.95 12.12 10.03
N ARG A 237 -14.94 13.39 9.60
CA ARG A 237 -13.96 13.93 8.67
C ARG A 237 -12.55 13.62 9.18
N TYR A 238 -11.65 13.15 8.31
CA TYR A 238 -10.28 12.72 8.63
C TYR A 238 -10.13 11.43 9.45
N GLY A 239 -11.23 10.80 9.87
CA GLY A 239 -11.21 9.57 10.68
C GLY A 239 -10.78 8.29 9.94
N GLY A 240 -10.40 8.38 8.66
CA GLY A 240 -10.11 7.21 7.83
C GLY A 240 -11.39 6.51 7.35
N GLY A 241 -11.24 5.44 6.58
CA GLY A 241 -12.38 4.69 6.06
C GLY A 241 -12.00 3.65 5.01
N PRO A 242 -12.96 2.82 4.57
CA PRO A 242 -12.73 1.89 3.47
C PRO A 242 -12.26 2.64 2.22
N ASN A 243 -11.32 2.05 1.49
CA ASN A 243 -10.94 2.58 0.18
C ASN A 243 -12.10 2.42 -0.84
N THR A 244 -11.96 3.08 -1.98
CA THR A 244 -13.07 3.20 -2.96
C THR A 244 -13.43 1.87 -3.63
N ASP A 245 -12.48 0.95 -3.76
CA ASP A 245 -12.67 -0.38 -4.35
C ASP A 245 -13.09 -1.45 -3.31
N GLY A 246 -13.08 -1.10 -2.02
CA GLY A 246 -13.49 -1.96 -0.90
C GLY A 246 -12.46 -3.03 -0.49
N THR A 247 -11.23 -2.98 -1.02
CA THR A 247 -10.17 -3.96 -0.73
C THR A 247 -9.24 -3.57 0.41
N GLY A 248 -9.32 -2.33 0.88
CA GLY A 248 -8.39 -1.75 1.85
C GLY A 248 -8.99 -0.62 2.68
N TRP A 249 -8.12 0.14 3.33
CA TRP A 249 -8.52 1.17 4.29
C TRP A 249 -7.58 2.38 4.23
N PHE A 250 -8.14 3.58 4.10
CA PHE A 250 -7.41 4.83 4.29
C PHE A 250 -7.27 5.13 5.79
N PRO A 251 -6.06 5.46 6.28
CA PRO A 251 -5.84 5.63 7.71
C PRO A 251 -6.51 6.87 8.27
N ASN A 252 -6.76 6.86 9.57
CA ASN A 252 -7.16 8.04 10.34
C ASN A 252 -5.99 9.03 10.42
N ILE A 253 -6.23 10.29 10.04
CA ILE A 253 -5.22 11.37 10.09
C ILE A 253 -5.59 12.48 11.06
N THR A 254 -6.50 12.22 11.99
CA THR A 254 -6.76 13.10 13.15
C THR A 254 -5.74 12.86 14.27
N PRO A 255 -5.56 13.81 15.22
CA PRO A 255 -4.64 13.64 16.35
C PRO A 255 -5.12 12.61 17.40
N ASP A 256 -6.02 11.70 17.04
CA ASP A 256 -6.42 10.55 17.85
C ASP A 256 -5.33 9.46 17.88
N GLU A 257 -5.33 8.63 18.93
CA GLU A 257 -4.39 7.50 19.07
C GLU A 257 -4.58 6.43 17.98
N THR A 258 -5.78 6.32 17.40
CA THR A 258 -6.06 5.48 16.24
C THR A 258 -5.55 6.08 14.92
N GLY A 259 -5.07 7.32 14.94
CA GLY A 259 -4.51 8.05 13.79
C GLY A 259 -3.09 8.57 14.04
N ILE A 260 -2.88 9.87 13.84
CA ILE A 260 -1.57 10.54 13.96
C ILE A 260 -1.31 11.11 15.36
N GLY A 261 -2.05 10.68 16.40
CA GLY A 261 -1.94 11.19 17.77
C GLY A 261 -0.52 11.13 18.34
N PHE A 262 0.22 10.07 18.05
CA PHE A 262 1.61 9.89 18.50
C PHE A 262 2.64 10.60 17.63
N TRP A 263 2.25 11.16 16.48
CA TRP A 263 3.17 11.84 15.60
C TRP A 263 3.33 13.30 16.04
N SER A 264 4.57 13.77 16.08
CA SER A 264 4.84 15.20 16.25
C SER A 264 4.45 15.96 14.97
N GLU A 265 4.22 17.27 15.06
CA GLU A 265 4.02 18.12 13.87
C GLU A 265 5.18 17.98 12.87
N ALA A 266 6.42 18.01 13.36
CA ALA A 266 7.61 17.81 12.54
C ALA A 266 7.63 16.44 11.85
N SER A 267 7.13 15.40 12.52
CA SER A 267 7.00 14.06 11.96
C SER A 267 5.97 14.01 10.81
N ILE A 268 4.84 14.69 10.97
CA ILE A 268 3.81 14.78 9.92
C ILE A 268 4.37 15.54 8.72
N ALA A 269 5.03 16.68 8.96
CA ALA A 269 5.65 17.46 7.89
C ALA A 269 6.74 16.66 7.16
N ASN A 270 7.59 15.94 7.90
CA ASN A 270 8.61 15.09 7.29
C ASN A 270 8.00 13.94 6.48
N TYR A 271 6.91 13.32 6.95
CA TYR A 271 6.21 12.29 6.20
C TYR A 271 5.66 12.84 4.88
N LEU A 272 4.95 13.98 4.92
CA LEU A 272 4.43 14.63 3.71
C LEU A 272 5.55 15.07 2.75
N HIS A 273 6.74 15.39 3.26
CA HIS A 273 7.86 15.80 2.41
C HIS A 273 8.70 14.63 1.85
N THR A 274 8.82 13.51 2.59
CA THR A 274 9.75 12.43 2.26
C THR A 274 9.09 11.08 1.99
N GLY A 275 7.83 10.93 2.37
CA GLY A 275 7.10 9.67 2.38
C GLY A 275 7.49 8.71 3.49
N VAL A 276 8.43 9.06 4.39
CA VAL A 276 8.90 8.14 5.44
C VAL A 276 8.31 8.52 6.79
N ASN A 277 7.58 7.60 7.40
CA ASN A 277 6.90 7.83 8.67
C ASN A 277 7.88 7.70 9.87
N PRO A 278 7.45 8.03 11.10
CA PRO A 278 8.33 8.01 12.28
C PRO A 278 8.95 6.65 12.63
N VAL A 279 8.37 5.55 12.14
CA VAL A 279 8.88 4.19 12.35
C VAL A 279 9.67 3.67 11.14
N GLY A 280 10.02 4.55 10.19
CA GLY A 280 10.86 4.23 9.04
C GLY A 280 10.14 3.58 7.86
N ARG A 281 8.80 3.46 7.89
CA ARG A 281 8.05 2.91 6.76
C ARG A 281 7.80 3.99 5.72
N SER A 282 8.14 3.67 4.47
CA SER A 282 7.78 4.47 3.31
C SER A 282 6.28 4.38 3.00
N ALA A 283 5.71 5.45 2.46
CA ALA A 283 4.39 5.46 1.86
C ALA A 283 4.32 4.50 0.68
N ASP A 284 3.18 3.83 0.52
CA ASP A 284 2.86 2.93 -0.59
C ASP A 284 1.50 3.28 -1.19
N GLY A 285 1.13 2.57 -2.27
CA GLY A 285 -0.15 2.74 -2.96
C GLY A 285 -0.44 4.18 -3.37
N ASP A 286 -1.71 4.58 -3.23
CA ASP A 286 -2.19 5.93 -3.58
C ASP A 286 -1.46 7.03 -2.80
N MET A 287 -1.09 6.78 -1.54
CA MET A 287 -0.41 7.79 -0.72
C MET A 287 1.00 8.07 -1.26
N ALA A 288 1.70 7.09 -1.82
CA ALA A 288 3.01 7.32 -2.44
C ALA A 288 2.92 8.33 -3.60
N GLU A 289 1.85 8.30 -4.39
CA GLU A 289 1.61 9.26 -5.47
C GLU A 289 1.35 10.67 -4.92
N VAL A 290 0.54 10.79 -3.85
CA VAL A 290 0.31 12.06 -3.14
C VAL A 290 1.62 12.62 -2.55
N ILE A 291 2.51 11.76 -2.05
CA ILE A 291 3.84 12.15 -1.56
C ILE A 291 4.71 12.75 -2.68
N LEU A 292 4.61 12.25 -3.91
CA LEU A 292 5.34 12.84 -5.04
C LEU A 292 4.96 14.30 -5.28
N ASN A 293 3.73 14.69 -4.97
CA ASN A 293 3.27 16.07 -5.11
C ASN A 293 3.55 16.92 -3.86
N THR A 294 3.23 16.42 -2.67
CA THR A 294 3.51 17.14 -1.41
C THR A 294 5.01 17.37 -1.17
N SER A 295 5.89 16.47 -1.62
CA SER A 295 7.35 16.65 -1.58
C SER A 295 7.87 17.78 -2.49
N LYS A 296 7.09 18.19 -3.51
CA LYS A 296 7.41 19.29 -4.42
C LYS A 296 6.94 20.66 -3.88
N LEU A 297 6.15 20.69 -2.80
CA LEU A 297 5.70 21.93 -2.17
C LEU A 297 6.83 22.59 -1.36
N PRO A 298 6.80 23.93 -1.16
CA PRO A 298 7.66 24.59 -0.19
C PRO A 298 7.51 23.94 1.18
N PHE A 299 8.61 23.72 1.88
CA PHE A 299 8.57 23.00 3.15
C PHE A 299 7.73 23.71 4.21
N ASP A 300 7.72 25.04 4.23
CA ASP A 300 6.87 25.85 5.11
C ASP A 300 5.36 25.57 4.91
N ASP A 301 4.96 25.23 3.68
CA ASP A 301 3.57 24.89 3.34
C ASP A 301 3.22 23.50 3.89
N VAL A 302 4.15 22.56 3.76
CA VAL A 302 4.03 21.22 4.34
C VAL A 302 3.98 21.29 5.87
N GLN A 303 4.75 22.19 6.49
CA GLN A 303 4.67 22.46 7.93
C GLN A 303 3.32 23.07 8.32
N ALA A 304 2.79 24.00 7.52
CA ALA A 304 1.46 24.56 7.72
C ALA A 304 0.38 23.47 7.68
N MET A 305 0.42 22.57 6.69
CA MET A 305 -0.48 21.41 6.60
C MET A 305 -0.37 20.51 7.85
N ALA A 306 0.85 20.24 8.31
CA ALA A 306 1.09 19.44 9.51
C ALA A 306 0.54 20.10 10.78
N LEU A 307 0.72 21.42 10.94
CA LEU A 307 0.17 22.19 12.04
C LEU A 307 -1.36 22.10 12.06
N TYR A 308 -2.01 22.25 10.91
CA TYR A 308 -3.47 22.13 10.80
C TYR A 308 -3.95 20.73 11.18
N LEU A 309 -3.38 19.68 10.55
CA LEU A 309 -3.74 18.28 10.82
C LEU A 309 -3.54 17.90 12.29
N LYS A 310 -2.53 18.47 12.98
CA LYS A 310 -2.31 18.17 14.40
C LYS A 310 -3.40 18.73 15.32
N HIS A 311 -4.21 19.67 14.83
CA HIS A 311 -5.22 20.37 15.62
C HIS A 311 -6.66 20.20 15.10
N VAL A 312 -6.88 19.38 14.06
CA VAL A 312 -8.24 19.00 13.68
C VAL A 312 -8.91 18.23 14.83
N PRO A 313 -10.25 18.26 14.94
CA PRO A 313 -10.95 17.47 15.95
C PRO A 313 -10.58 15.99 15.87
N ALA A 314 -10.21 15.39 17.00
CA ALA A 314 -9.89 13.97 17.09
C ALA A 314 -11.14 13.13 16.78
N VAL A 315 -10.96 12.11 15.95
CA VAL A 315 -11.99 11.13 15.62
C VAL A 315 -11.45 9.76 15.98
N HIS A 316 -12.12 9.06 16.90
CA HIS A 316 -11.74 7.72 17.28
C HIS A 316 -12.42 6.69 16.39
N GLU A 317 -11.69 6.17 15.40
CA GLU A 317 -12.18 5.19 14.42
C GLU A 317 -11.04 4.22 14.05
N PRO A 318 -10.89 3.11 14.79
CA PRO A 318 -9.86 2.12 14.49
C PRO A 318 -10.17 1.39 13.18
N ALA A 319 -9.15 1.24 12.33
CA ALA A 319 -9.25 0.42 11.12
C ALA A 319 -9.48 -1.06 11.46
N PRO A 320 -10.19 -1.83 10.62
CA PRO A 320 -10.42 -3.25 10.86
C PRO A 320 -9.11 -4.03 11.10
N GLY A 321 -9.05 -4.78 12.20
CA GLY A 321 -7.87 -5.58 12.57
C GLY A 321 -6.77 -4.82 13.31
N MET A 322 -6.89 -3.50 13.48
CA MET A 322 -6.03 -2.75 14.41
C MET A 322 -6.45 -3.05 15.86
N PRO A 323 -5.51 -3.28 16.77
CA PRO A 323 -5.83 -3.41 18.18
C PRO A 323 -6.38 -2.08 18.70
N GLU A 324 -7.36 -2.17 19.60
CA GLU A 324 -7.83 -0.99 20.34
C GLU A 324 -6.66 -0.39 21.14
N PRO A 325 -6.41 0.93 21.04
CA PRO A 325 -5.44 1.59 21.88
C PRO A 325 -5.77 1.36 23.37
N ASN A 326 -4.73 1.10 24.16
CA ASN A 326 -4.91 0.88 25.58
C ASN A 326 -5.10 2.23 26.29
N HIS A 327 -6.35 2.60 26.53
CA HIS A 327 -6.73 3.82 27.23
C HIS A 327 -6.65 3.73 28.77
N THR A 328 -5.98 2.70 29.30
CA THR A 328 -5.86 2.47 30.76
C THR A 328 -4.41 2.62 31.22
N ASP A 329 -4.25 2.93 32.50
CA ASP A 329 -2.93 2.97 33.15
C ASP A 329 -2.32 1.57 33.36
N GLU A 330 -3.07 0.50 33.08
CA GLU A 330 -2.61 -0.87 33.19
C GLU A 330 -1.92 -1.30 31.90
N LEU A 331 -0.77 -1.95 31.99
CA LEU A 331 0.00 -2.38 30.81
C LEU A 331 -0.64 -3.62 30.18
N VAL A 332 -1.47 -3.42 29.16
CA VAL A 332 -2.11 -4.51 28.40
C VAL A 332 -1.13 -5.00 27.33
N MET A 333 -0.58 -6.20 27.53
CA MET A 333 0.18 -6.90 26.50
C MET A 333 -0.78 -7.52 25.49
N LEU A 334 -0.61 -7.22 24.19
CA LEU A 334 -1.40 -7.87 23.14
C LEU A 334 -1.16 -9.38 23.17
N GLU A 335 -2.21 -10.16 23.44
CA GLU A 335 -2.15 -11.65 23.52
C GLU A 335 -1.54 -12.26 22.24
N THR A 336 -1.76 -11.63 21.09
CA THR A 336 -1.33 -12.09 19.76
C THR A 336 0.12 -11.81 19.42
N ALA A 337 0.81 -10.93 20.16
CA ALA A 337 2.23 -10.66 19.92
C ALA A 337 3.13 -11.83 20.37
N ILE A 338 2.57 -12.83 21.06
CA ILE A 338 3.33 -13.91 21.69
C ILE A 338 3.25 -15.25 20.93
N ALA A 339 2.32 -15.50 19.98
CA ALA A 339 2.17 -16.89 19.50
C ALA A 339 1.52 -17.15 18.12
N ALA A 340 1.65 -16.27 17.12
CA ALA A 340 1.49 -16.76 15.74
C ALA A 340 2.83 -17.34 15.29
N ALA A 341 2.98 -18.67 15.34
CA ALA A 341 4.11 -19.32 14.68
C ALA A 341 4.14 -18.81 13.22
N PRO A 342 5.29 -18.32 12.73
CA PRO A 342 5.36 -17.83 11.36
C PRO A 342 4.96 -18.95 10.41
N ASN A 343 4.18 -18.61 9.38
CA ASN A 343 3.79 -19.57 8.36
C ASN A 343 5.04 -19.92 7.54
N LEU A 344 5.77 -20.93 7.98
CA LEU A 344 6.93 -21.47 7.29
C LEU A 344 6.46 -22.16 6.00
N PRO A 345 7.28 -22.14 4.92
CA PRO A 345 6.91 -22.75 3.65
C PRO A 345 7.01 -24.27 3.77
N ILE A 346 6.05 -24.93 4.41
CA ILE A 346 6.02 -26.40 4.57
C ILE A 346 5.06 -27.03 3.55
N SER A 347 5.47 -28.14 2.95
CA SER A 347 4.57 -28.97 2.14
C SER A 347 3.80 -29.92 3.06
N PRO A 348 2.58 -30.34 2.69
CA PRO A 348 1.90 -31.44 3.36
C PRO A 348 2.79 -32.69 3.43
N ALA A 349 2.83 -33.37 4.58
CA ALA A 349 3.66 -34.57 4.76
C ALA A 349 3.35 -35.70 3.75
N SER A 350 2.16 -35.68 3.14
CA SER A 350 1.75 -36.59 2.06
C SER A 350 2.45 -36.33 0.72
N GLU A 351 2.97 -35.12 0.51
CA GLU A 351 3.68 -34.72 -0.72
C GLU A 351 5.17 -35.10 -0.69
N ILE A 352 5.71 -35.39 0.51
CA ILE A 352 7.10 -35.83 0.71
C ILE A 352 7.28 -37.28 0.24
N ALA A 353 7.34 -37.49 -1.08
CA ALA A 353 7.39 -38.82 -1.68
C ALA A 353 8.76 -39.49 -1.56
N GLN A 354 8.78 -40.82 -1.42
CA GLN A 354 10.01 -41.59 -1.53
C GLN A 354 10.65 -41.38 -2.92
N GLY A 355 11.94 -41.09 -2.95
CA GLY A 355 12.72 -40.77 -4.14
C GLY A 355 12.74 -39.28 -4.50
N ALA A 356 11.95 -38.43 -3.85
CA ALA A 356 11.97 -36.99 -4.05
C ALA A 356 13.10 -36.31 -3.25
N GLN A 357 13.45 -35.09 -3.67
CA GLN A 357 14.22 -34.18 -2.82
C GLN A 357 13.26 -33.45 -1.87
N ALA A 358 13.72 -33.21 -0.64
CA ALA A 358 13.01 -32.43 0.35
C ALA A 358 14.00 -31.46 1.01
N THR A 359 13.61 -30.19 1.08
CA THR A 359 14.33 -29.16 1.82
C THR A 359 13.77 -29.11 3.24
N VAL A 360 14.67 -29.17 4.23
CA VAL A 360 14.32 -29.01 5.64
C VAL A 360 13.92 -27.55 5.88
N VAL A 361 12.74 -27.32 6.44
CA VAL A 361 12.19 -25.97 6.66
C VAL A 361 12.36 -25.58 8.12
N GLY A 362 11.82 -26.39 9.02
CA GLY A 362 12.04 -26.30 10.46
C GLY A 362 13.18 -27.21 10.89
N THR A 363 13.92 -26.84 11.94
CA THR A 363 14.98 -27.71 12.47
C THR A 363 14.37 -29.00 13.01
N LYS A 364 14.87 -30.17 12.59
CA LYS A 364 14.29 -31.47 12.94
C LYS A 364 15.26 -32.33 13.73
N ASP A 365 14.74 -33.02 14.74
CA ASP A 365 15.48 -34.06 15.46
C ASP A 365 15.57 -35.31 14.61
N VAL A 366 16.69 -36.03 14.69
CA VAL A 366 16.93 -37.18 13.82
C VAL A 366 17.56 -38.37 14.53
N TRP A 367 17.25 -39.56 14.02
CA TRP A 367 17.67 -40.86 14.54
C TRP A 367 18.27 -41.74 13.44
N LEU A 368 19.05 -42.75 13.80
CA LEU A 368 19.60 -43.74 12.86
C LEU A 368 18.55 -44.77 12.44
N ASP A 369 17.52 -45.00 13.26
CA ASP A 369 16.46 -45.99 13.03
C ASP A 369 15.08 -45.32 13.03
N ALA A 370 14.20 -45.77 12.13
CA ALA A 370 12.80 -45.33 12.05
C ALA A 370 12.03 -45.62 13.34
N ALA A 371 12.35 -46.73 14.03
CA ALA A 371 11.67 -47.16 15.25
C ALA A 371 11.86 -46.17 16.41
N ASP A 372 12.93 -45.37 16.38
CA ASP A 372 13.31 -44.44 17.43
C ASP A 372 12.61 -43.07 17.32
N VAL A 373 12.12 -42.73 16.13
CA VAL A 373 11.33 -41.51 15.90
C VAL A 373 10.02 -41.60 16.70
N ASP A 374 9.74 -40.57 17.51
CA ASP A 374 8.60 -40.48 18.44
C ASP A 374 8.53 -41.55 19.54
N SER A 375 9.61 -42.31 19.77
CA SER A 375 9.65 -43.35 20.82
C SER A 375 9.99 -42.80 22.21
N GLY A 376 10.39 -41.52 22.29
CA GLY A 376 10.97 -40.90 23.49
C GLY A 376 12.45 -41.22 23.71
N SER A 377 13.10 -41.89 22.74
CA SER A 377 14.55 -42.04 22.70
C SER A 377 15.26 -40.71 22.49
N GLU A 378 16.50 -40.60 22.97
CA GLU A 378 17.33 -39.40 22.79
C GLU A 378 17.66 -39.20 21.30
N GLU A 379 17.55 -37.97 20.82
CA GLU A 379 17.87 -37.65 19.44
C GLU A 379 19.36 -37.84 19.16
N GLN A 380 19.69 -38.37 18.00
CA GLN A 380 21.09 -38.67 17.62
C GLN A 380 21.69 -37.57 16.73
N GLY A 381 20.92 -36.52 16.45
CA GLY A 381 21.37 -35.33 15.76
C GLY A 381 20.20 -34.38 15.48
N LYS A 382 20.50 -33.31 14.75
CA LYS A 382 19.50 -32.37 14.21
C LYS A 382 19.83 -32.04 12.76
N LEU A 383 18.80 -32.03 11.90
CA LEU A 383 18.84 -31.44 10.57
C LEU A 383 18.43 -29.97 10.64
N LEU A 384 19.18 -29.10 9.98
CA LEU A 384 19.01 -27.65 10.05
C LEU A 384 18.20 -27.13 8.85
N GLY A 385 17.42 -26.07 9.07
CA GLY A 385 16.66 -25.40 8.02
C GLY A 385 17.54 -24.98 6.83
N GLY A 386 17.08 -25.27 5.61
CA GLY A 386 17.78 -25.08 4.34
C GLY A 386 18.54 -26.32 3.85
N ALA A 387 18.73 -27.34 4.68
CA ALA A 387 19.38 -28.59 4.28
C ALA A 387 18.57 -29.31 3.20
N LEU A 388 19.24 -29.77 2.14
CA LEU A 388 18.63 -30.58 1.09
C LEU A 388 18.85 -32.05 1.41
N ALA A 389 17.77 -32.83 1.42
CA ALA A 389 17.82 -34.27 1.64
C ALA A 389 17.10 -35.02 0.52
N THR A 390 17.55 -36.24 0.24
CA THR A 390 16.83 -37.19 -0.60
C THR A 390 16.02 -38.13 0.28
N VAL A 391 14.71 -38.23 0.02
CA VAL A 391 13.82 -39.13 0.78
C VAL A 391 14.05 -40.57 0.31
N THR A 392 14.71 -41.39 1.12
CA THR A 392 15.10 -42.76 0.75
C THR A 392 14.04 -43.81 1.06
N ALA A 393 13.23 -43.58 2.10
CA ALA A 393 12.20 -44.50 2.56
C ALA A 393 11.09 -43.75 3.31
N ARG A 394 9.91 -44.37 3.41
CA ARG A 394 8.76 -43.90 4.19
C ARG A 394 8.27 -45.02 5.10
N ASP A 395 7.94 -44.68 6.34
CA ASP A 395 7.27 -45.56 7.31
C ASP A 395 6.15 -44.78 7.99
N GLY A 396 4.94 -44.84 7.43
CA GLY A 396 3.83 -43.97 7.82
C GLY A 396 4.19 -42.48 7.65
N ASP A 397 4.16 -41.75 8.76
CA ASP A 397 4.48 -40.32 8.82
C ASP A 397 5.99 -40.05 8.97
N LYS A 398 6.83 -41.10 8.93
CA LYS A 398 8.29 -41.00 9.04
C LYS A 398 8.95 -41.04 7.67
N ALA A 399 10.08 -40.36 7.54
CA ALA A 399 10.90 -40.31 6.34
C ALA A 399 12.37 -40.59 6.68
N GLY A 400 12.98 -41.48 5.88
CA GLY A 400 14.43 -41.63 5.82
C GLY A 400 15.00 -40.55 4.91
N LEU A 401 15.86 -39.69 5.46
CA LEU A 401 16.44 -38.52 4.82
C LEU A 401 17.93 -38.76 4.62
N ARG A 402 18.35 -39.01 3.37
CA ARG A 402 19.76 -39.06 3.00
C ARG A 402 20.26 -37.65 2.75
N ILE A 403 21.34 -37.28 3.43
CA ILE A 403 22.07 -36.05 3.17
C ILE A 403 23.48 -36.37 2.70
N GLU A 404 23.94 -35.60 1.72
CA GLU A 404 25.29 -35.68 1.14
C GLU A 404 25.96 -34.33 1.36
N GLY A 405 27.21 -34.33 1.80
CA GLY A 405 27.92 -33.10 2.12
C GLY A 405 29.37 -33.34 2.49
N TRP A 406 29.91 -32.48 3.35
CA TRP A 406 31.31 -32.46 3.74
C TRP A 406 31.48 -32.33 5.25
N GLN A 407 32.48 -33.00 5.81
CA GLN A 407 32.92 -32.79 7.19
C GLN A 407 34.38 -32.34 7.23
N MET A 408 34.74 -31.55 8.22
CA MET A 408 36.16 -31.37 8.55
C MET A 408 36.65 -32.60 9.30
N THR A 409 37.86 -33.06 9.01
CA THR A 409 38.46 -34.22 9.70
C THR A 409 38.50 -34.04 11.22
N ASP A 410 38.72 -32.81 11.69
CA ASP A 410 38.80 -32.47 13.12
C ASP A 410 37.45 -32.10 13.75
N ALA A 411 36.36 -32.07 12.97
CA ALA A 411 35.00 -31.77 13.47
C ALA A 411 33.96 -32.72 12.85
N PRO A 412 33.95 -34.01 13.24
CA PRO A 412 33.11 -35.04 12.63
C PRO A 412 31.62 -34.94 13.01
N SER A 413 31.26 -34.03 13.92
CA SER A 413 29.88 -33.85 14.38
C SER A 413 29.05 -32.89 13.52
N VAL A 414 29.64 -32.20 12.52
CA VAL A 414 28.90 -31.23 11.70
C VAL A 414 29.05 -31.56 10.23
N ILE A 415 27.92 -31.69 9.52
CA ILE A 415 27.88 -31.85 8.07
C ILE A 415 27.61 -30.49 7.43
N TYR A 416 28.47 -30.10 6.50
CA TYR A 416 28.40 -28.88 5.71
C TYR A 416 27.96 -29.19 4.28
N GLN A 417 27.27 -28.25 3.64
CA GLN A 417 26.79 -28.41 2.26
C GLN A 417 27.94 -28.47 1.24
N ALA A 418 28.97 -27.64 1.43
CA ALA A 418 30.09 -27.53 0.51
C ALA A 418 31.43 -27.41 1.25
N LYS A 419 32.50 -27.91 0.60
CA LYS A 419 33.87 -27.79 1.11
C LYS A 419 34.26 -26.32 1.29
N GLY A 420 34.84 -25.98 2.45
CA GLY A 420 35.30 -24.62 2.77
C GLY A 420 34.19 -23.61 3.12
N GLN A 421 32.92 -24.00 2.99
CA GLN A 421 31.76 -23.13 3.25
C GLN A 421 31.03 -23.56 4.53
N ARG A 422 30.80 -22.63 5.44
CA ARG A 422 30.14 -22.85 6.74
C ARG A 422 28.61 -22.81 6.60
N VAL A 423 28.08 -23.54 5.62
CA VAL A 423 26.64 -23.77 5.43
C VAL A 423 26.32 -25.13 6.06
N MET A 424 25.88 -25.11 7.32
CA MET A 424 25.66 -26.33 8.09
C MET A 424 24.32 -26.96 7.72
N MET A 425 24.32 -28.26 7.44
CA MET A 425 23.11 -29.04 7.15
C MET A 425 22.67 -29.91 8.32
N ALA A 426 23.64 -30.44 9.08
CA ALA A 426 23.34 -31.31 10.21
C ALA A 426 24.36 -31.16 11.34
N VAL A 427 23.90 -31.38 12.57
CA VAL A 427 24.74 -31.57 13.76
C VAL A 427 24.42 -32.94 14.34
N LEU A 428 25.44 -33.77 14.52
CA LEU A 428 25.33 -35.18 14.91
C LEU A 428 25.88 -35.39 16.32
N SER A 429 25.25 -36.32 17.04
CA SER A 429 25.86 -36.97 18.20
C SER A 429 27.06 -37.84 17.79
N ASP A 430 27.89 -38.25 18.75
CA ASP A 430 29.02 -39.15 18.49
C ASP A 430 28.56 -40.47 17.83
N ALA A 431 27.43 -41.02 18.28
CA ALA A 431 26.88 -42.26 17.73
C ALA A 431 26.46 -42.12 16.26
N ALA A 432 25.84 -41.00 15.89
CA ALA A 432 25.48 -40.73 14.50
C ALA A 432 26.72 -40.37 13.65
N ALA A 433 27.69 -39.66 14.22
CA ALA A 433 28.94 -39.31 13.54
C ALA A 433 29.79 -40.54 13.16
N ASP A 434 29.73 -41.61 13.97
CA ASP A 434 30.36 -42.90 13.70
C ASP A 434 29.65 -43.69 12.57
N ALA A 435 28.36 -43.44 12.35
CA ALA A 435 27.56 -44.08 11.30
C ALA A 435 27.68 -43.39 9.93
N VAL A 436 28.37 -42.25 9.85
CA VAL A 436 28.58 -41.50 8.61
C VAL A 436 29.47 -42.28 7.65
N GLN A 437 29.02 -42.43 6.40
CA GLN A 437 29.85 -42.97 5.32
C GLN A 437 30.80 -41.88 4.84
N ARG A 438 32.11 -42.17 4.85
CA ARG A 438 33.18 -41.21 4.54
C ARG A 438 33.89 -41.61 3.25
N GLY A 439 34.07 -40.66 2.34
CA GLY A 439 34.91 -40.81 1.15
C GLY A 439 36.38 -40.48 1.40
N GLU A 440 37.11 -40.18 0.32
CA GLU A 440 38.54 -39.83 0.42
C GLU A 440 38.73 -38.38 0.91
N PRO A 441 39.62 -38.13 1.88
CA PRO A 441 39.91 -36.77 2.34
C PRO A 441 40.55 -35.90 1.28
N GLU A 442 40.09 -34.66 1.17
CA GLU A 442 40.62 -33.61 0.32
C GLU A 442 41.17 -32.45 1.16
N THR A 443 42.35 -31.95 0.80
CA THR A 443 42.93 -30.76 1.45
C THR A 443 42.54 -29.51 0.69
N ASP A 444 41.98 -28.53 1.41
CA ASP A 444 41.70 -27.20 0.89
C ASP A 444 43.01 -26.40 0.76
N ALA A 445 43.30 -25.92 -0.45
CA ALA A 445 44.58 -25.28 -0.75
C ALA A 445 44.73 -23.88 -0.12
N ASP A 446 43.63 -23.20 0.17
CA ASP A 446 43.62 -21.83 0.67
C ASP A 446 43.70 -21.78 2.20
N THR A 447 43.11 -22.76 2.86
CA THR A 447 43.00 -22.83 4.34
C THR A 447 43.89 -23.91 4.97
N GLY A 448 44.36 -24.88 4.18
CA GLY A 448 45.09 -26.05 4.66
C GLY A 448 44.22 -27.05 5.44
N GLN A 449 42.90 -26.86 5.46
CA GLN A 449 41.96 -27.74 6.18
C GLN A 449 41.68 -29.01 5.40
N SER A 450 41.57 -30.14 6.11
CA SER A 450 41.20 -31.44 5.54
C SER A 450 39.68 -31.65 5.64
N TRP A 451 39.06 -31.87 4.50
CA TRP A 451 37.62 -32.06 4.33
C TRP A 451 37.34 -33.43 3.74
N VAL A 452 36.28 -34.08 4.18
CA VAL A 452 35.92 -35.43 3.75
C VAL A 452 34.48 -35.39 3.21
N PRO A 453 34.22 -35.86 1.99
CA PRO A 453 32.86 -36.00 1.49
C PRO A 453 32.16 -37.10 2.29
N VAL A 454 30.91 -36.85 2.66
CA VAL A 454 30.14 -37.72 3.53
C VAL A 454 28.71 -37.94 3.06
N GLU A 455 28.19 -39.11 3.40
CA GLU A 455 26.78 -39.46 3.25
C GLU A 455 26.26 -40.09 4.55
N ILE A 456 25.05 -39.73 4.95
CA ILE A 456 24.33 -40.44 6.02
C ILE A 456 22.82 -40.43 5.72
N THR A 457 22.14 -41.52 6.07
CA THR A 457 20.67 -41.56 6.09
C THR A 457 20.21 -41.51 7.54
N LEU A 458 19.31 -40.57 7.83
CA LEU A 458 18.75 -40.34 9.15
C LEU A 458 17.22 -40.31 9.06
N TRP A 459 16.54 -40.78 10.09
CA TRP A 459 15.08 -40.83 10.17
C TRP A 459 14.53 -39.67 11.00
N SER A 460 13.42 -39.11 10.53
CA SER A 460 12.60 -38.11 11.22
C SER A 460 11.14 -38.31 10.84
N ASP A 461 10.22 -37.60 11.49
CA ASP A 461 8.89 -37.34 10.94
C ASP A 461 8.97 -36.54 9.62
N ALA A 462 7.93 -36.64 8.78
CA ALA A 462 7.85 -36.02 7.47
C ALA A 462 7.26 -34.59 7.47
N THR A 463 7.06 -33.98 8.66
CA THR A 463 6.64 -32.58 8.77
C THR A 463 7.83 -31.63 8.64
N ASP A 464 7.62 -30.31 8.58
CA ASP A 464 8.69 -29.30 8.47
C ASP A 464 9.65 -29.52 7.29
N LEU A 465 9.14 -30.11 6.21
CA LEU A 465 9.83 -30.34 4.95
C LEU A 465 9.07 -29.64 3.82
N ASN A 466 9.78 -29.31 2.73
CA ASN A 466 9.19 -28.82 1.50
C ASN A 466 9.81 -29.55 0.30
N ASP A 467 8.98 -30.03 -0.61
CA ASP A 467 9.40 -30.72 -1.84
C ASP A 467 9.81 -29.77 -2.98
N ASP A 468 9.59 -28.46 -2.81
CA ASP A 468 10.01 -27.37 -3.68
C ASP A 468 11.01 -26.44 -2.97
N ARG A 469 12.30 -26.64 -3.27
CA ARG A 469 13.39 -25.77 -2.78
C ARG A 469 13.24 -24.31 -3.25
N GLY A 470 12.66 -24.09 -4.44
CA GLY A 470 12.39 -22.76 -4.97
C GLY A 470 11.35 -21.99 -4.14
N ALA A 471 10.34 -22.67 -3.61
CA ALA A 471 9.38 -22.09 -2.68
C ALA A 471 10.04 -21.64 -1.36
N VAL A 472 10.95 -22.46 -0.81
CA VAL A 472 11.72 -22.12 0.40
C VAL A 472 12.61 -20.89 0.18
N TRP A 473 13.26 -20.79 -0.98
CA TRP A 473 14.07 -19.63 -1.35
C TRP A 473 13.24 -18.38 -1.60
N SER A 474 12.09 -18.51 -2.26
CA SER A 474 11.16 -17.40 -2.47
C SER A 474 10.68 -16.84 -1.14
N TYR A 475 10.28 -17.71 -0.20
CA TYR A 475 9.92 -17.31 1.17
C TYR A 475 11.06 -16.58 1.88
N SER A 476 12.27 -17.13 1.82
CA SER A 476 13.43 -16.58 2.52
C SER A 476 13.83 -15.20 1.97
N GLN A 477 13.78 -15.05 0.65
CA GLN A 477 14.01 -13.78 -0.03
C GLN A 477 12.98 -12.73 0.37
N ASP A 478 11.69 -13.08 0.28
CA ASP A 478 10.57 -12.20 0.62
C ASP A 478 10.63 -11.76 2.09
N THR A 479 10.88 -12.72 2.99
CA THR A 479 11.02 -12.45 4.43
C THR A 479 12.21 -11.52 4.71
N PHE A 480 13.37 -11.78 4.08
CA PHE A 480 14.54 -10.91 4.20
C PHE A 480 14.26 -9.49 3.68
N GLN A 481 13.62 -9.38 2.52
CA GLN A 481 13.29 -8.09 1.90
C GLN A 481 12.32 -7.30 2.79
N LYS A 482 11.19 -7.90 3.16
CA LYS A 482 10.16 -7.24 3.97
C LYS A 482 10.67 -6.81 5.34
N ALA A 483 11.49 -7.64 5.98
CA ALA A 483 11.98 -7.35 7.33
C ALA A 483 13.09 -6.30 7.36
N CYS A 484 14.00 -6.32 6.38
CA CYS A 484 15.22 -5.51 6.44
C CYS A 484 15.13 -4.22 5.60
N ALA A 485 14.33 -4.19 4.51
CA ALA A 485 14.20 -3.00 3.67
C ALA A 485 13.51 -1.83 4.39
N ALA A 486 12.81 -2.12 5.50
CA ALA A 486 12.18 -1.11 6.34
C ALA A 486 13.19 -0.17 7.04
N CYS A 487 14.48 -0.54 7.12
CA CYS A 487 15.49 0.24 7.86
C CYS A 487 16.60 0.80 6.97
N HIS A 488 16.96 0.11 5.87
CA HIS A 488 18.03 0.54 4.97
C HIS A 488 17.91 -0.14 3.59
N VAL A 489 18.64 0.40 2.61
CA VAL A 489 18.83 -0.27 1.32
C VAL A 489 19.59 -1.58 1.54
N LEU A 490 19.05 -2.68 1.02
CA LEU A 490 19.62 -4.00 1.24
C LEU A 490 20.91 -4.21 0.43
N PRO A 491 21.98 -4.76 1.02
CA PRO A 491 23.11 -5.21 0.25
C PRO A 491 22.68 -6.33 -0.71
N GLN A 492 23.24 -6.33 -1.92
CA GLN A 492 23.00 -7.42 -2.88
C GLN A 492 23.47 -8.75 -2.28
N LYS A 493 22.73 -9.84 -2.53
CA LYS A 493 23.04 -11.19 -2.00
C LYS A 493 24.46 -11.67 -2.35
N THR A 494 24.97 -11.25 -3.50
CA THR A 494 26.33 -11.52 -4.02
C THR A 494 27.41 -10.59 -3.47
N HIS A 495 27.08 -9.69 -2.53
CA HIS A 495 28.06 -8.76 -1.96
C HIS A 495 29.03 -9.45 -0.99
N PHE A 496 28.52 -10.38 -0.18
CA PHE A 496 29.29 -11.12 0.82
C PHE A 496 29.51 -12.59 0.39
N THR A 497 30.54 -13.21 0.97
CA THR A 497 30.72 -14.67 0.90
C THR A 497 29.74 -15.41 1.82
N ALA A 498 29.53 -16.71 1.60
CA ALA A 498 28.67 -17.54 2.44
C ALA A 498 29.13 -17.50 3.92
N ASN A 499 30.44 -17.48 4.13
CA ASN A 499 31.03 -17.36 5.47
C ASN A 499 30.85 -15.96 6.09
N GLN A 500 30.86 -14.89 5.30
CA GLN A 500 30.68 -13.52 5.77
C GLN A 500 29.23 -13.24 6.20
N TRP A 501 28.24 -13.81 5.51
CA TRP A 501 26.82 -13.63 5.84
C TRP A 501 26.46 -14.02 7.28
N ILE A 502 27.18 -14.98 7.88
CA ILE A 502 26.99 -15.39 9.28
C ILE A 502 27.20 -14.22 10.24
N GLY A 503 28.29 -13.47 10.05
CA GLY A 503 28.61 -12.32 10.90
C GLY A 503 27.61 -11.18 10.71
N THR A 504 27.28 -10.89 9.45
CA THR A 504 26.31 -9.85 9.08
C THR A 504 24.95 -10.13 9.69
N MET A 505 24.36 -11.32 9.44
CA MET A 505 23.05 -11.69 9.99
C MET A 505 23.06 -11.76 11.52
N LYS A 506 24.13 -12.26 12.14
CA LYS A 506 24.25 -12.31 13.61
C LYS A 506 24.22 -10.91 14.24
N SER A 507 24.83 -9.92 13.59
CA SER A 507 24.81 -8.54 14.08
C SER A 507 23.42 -7.89 14.03
N MET A 508 22.59 -8.35 13.09
CA MET A 508 21.24 -7.85 12.83
C MET A 508 20.18 -8.59 13.66
N ARG A 509 20.40 -9.85 14.02
CA ARG A 509 19.42 -10.72 14.72
C ARG A 509 18.78 -10.08 15.95
N ARG A 510 19.51 -9.26 16.71
CA ARG A 510 18.98 -8.58 17.91
C ARG A 510 17.99 -7.46 17.61
N PHE A 511 17.89 -7.03 16.35
CA PHE A 511 17.02 -5.96 15.88
C PHE A 511 15.84 -6.52 15.06
N THR A 512 15.72 -7.84 14.94
CA THR A 512 14.62 -8.49 14.24
C THR A 512 13.78 -9.32 15.21
N SER A 513 12.52 -9.56 14.85
CA SER A 513 11.60 -10.43 15.58
C SER A 513 11.57 -11.87 15.03
N PHE A 514 12.62 -12.28 14.31
CA PHE A 514 12.67 -13.61 13.71
C PHE A 514 12.77 -14.69 14.79
N ASN A 515 11.98 -15.76 14.62
CA ASN A 515 12.28 -16.99 15.33
C ASN A 515 13.54 -17.66 14.75
N ASP A 516 13.99 -18.72 15.40
CA ASP A 516 15.24 -19.35 15.03
C ASP A 516 15.21 -20.00 13.63
N ASP A 517 14.08 -20.57 13.21
CA ASP A 517 13.95 -21.23 11.91
C ASP A 517 13.87 -20.22 10.75
N GLN A 518 13.14 -19.12 10.92
CA GLN A 518 13.15 -18.00 9.97
C GLN A 518 14.56 -17.43 9.80
N TYR A 519 15.27 -17.22 10.91
CA TYR A 519 16.65 -16.75 10.87
C TYR A 519 17.55 -17.72 10.10
N ARG A 520 17.38 -19.03 10.33
CA ARG A 520 18.16 -20.09 9.66
C ARG A 520 17.86 -20.14 8.17
N LEU A 521 16.60 -20.10 7.76
CA LEU A 521 16.21 -20.13 6.34
C LEU A 521 16.73 -18.90 5.58
N ILE A 522 16.61 -17.70 6.16
CA ILE A 522 17.17 -16.48 5.57
C ILE A 522 18.69 -16.58 5.44
N LEU A 523 19.37 -17.04 6.49
CA LEU A 523 20.82 -17.22 6.45
C LEU A 523 21.21 -18.25 5.37
N ALA A 524 20.56 -19.41 5.33
CA ALA A 524 20.80 -20.45 4.33
C ALA A 524 20.58 -19.92 2.91
N TYR A 525 19.50 -19.16 2.67
CA TYR A 525 19.25 -18.50 1.40
C TYR A 525 20.38 -17.55 0.99
N LEU A 526 20.77 -16.64 1.89
CA LEU A 526 21.83 -15.66 1.62
C LEU A 526 23.18 -16.34 1.37
N GLN A 527 23.46 -17.42 2.10
CA GLN A 527 24.66 -18.24 1.90
C GLN A 527 24.64 -18.94 0.54
N ASN A 528 23.53 -19.54 0.14
CA ASN A 528 23.37 -20.26 -1.15
C ASN A 528 23.31 -19.35 -2.38
N HIS A 529 23.19 -18.04 -2.18
CA HIS A 529 23.22 -17.02 -3.24
C HIS A 529 24.32 -15.97 -3.00
N SER A 530 25.35 -16.37 -2.26
CA SER A 530 26.48 -15.53 -1.92
C SER A 530 27.46 -15.44 -3.10
N LYS A 531 28.50 -14.63 -2.93
CA LYS A 531 29.51 -14.43 -3.99
C LYS A 531 30.23 -15.72 -4.38
N ASP A 532 30.45 -16.61 -3.43
CA ASP A 532 31.29 -17.80 -3.54
C ASP A 532 30.51 -19.12 -3.42
N LEU A 533 29.18 -19.03 -3.32
CA LEU A 533 28.26 -20.16 -3.40
C LEU A 533 27.00 -19.67 -4.14
N ASN A 534 26.78 -20.18 -5.36
CA ASN A 534 25.77 -19.64 -6.27
C ASN A 534 24.93 -20.77 -6.87
N GLU A 535 24.11 -21.42 -6.06
CA GLU A 535 23.19 -22.50 -6.46
C GLU A 535 21.92 -21.97 -7.18
N SER A 536 22.01 -20.82 -7.85
CA SER A 536 20.86 -19.97 -8.14
C SER A 536 19.82 -20.53 -9.14
N ASP A 537 19.92 -21.78 -9.60
CA ASP A 537 18.93 -22.42 -10.49
C ASP A 537 18.78 -23.94 -10.29
N GLY A 538 18.93 -24.46 -9.05
CA GLY A 538 18.57 -25.86 -8.76
C GLY A 538 19.49 -26.93 -9.40
N GLY A 539 20.70 -26.55 -9.80
CA GLY A 539 21.77 -27.46 -10.15
C GLY A 539 22.76 -27.57 -8.99
N VAL A 540 22.78 -28.72 -8.33
CA VAL A 540 24.03 -29.23 -7.74
C VAL A 540 24.93 -29.59 -8.93
N GLU A 541 26.18 -29.11 -8.94
CA GLU A 541 27.19 -29.62 -9.88
C GLU A 541 27.52 -31.09 -9.59
#